data_AF-A0AAU5YQP1-F1
#
_entry.id   AF-A0AAU5YQP1-F1
#
_cell.length_a   1.000
_cell.length_b   1.000
_cell.length_c   1.000
_cell.angle_alpha   90.00
_cell.angle_beta   90.00
_cell.angle_gamma   90.00
#
_symmetry.space_group_name_H-M   'P 1'
#
loop_
_entity.id
_entity.type
_entity.pdbx_description
1 polymer ?
#
loop_
_entity_poly.entity_id
_entity_poly.type
_entity_poly.pdbx_seq_one_letter_code
_entity_poly.pdbx_strand_id
1 'polypeptide(L)'
;MADERVHPELIRDEDPWPSVHGRRGHAHVRVWRTAPDQVTVVLSGRGPEYHPETVLPPLRAEYPDDTVDFFLHRPTDWGSLGYYAELTSGDDGTVTRTVIAGDSLAARLGPALYETEDPDDESTGWGGA
;
A
#
# COMPACT_ATOMS: atom_id res chain seq x y z
N MET A 1 32.72 -4.82 -3.49
CA MET A 1 31.86 -5.63 -2.60
C MET A 1 30.55 -4.88 -2.50
N ALA A 2 29.53 -5.32 -3.23
CA ALA A 2 28.21 -4.72 -3.13
C ALA A 2 27.57 -5.26 -1.85
N ASP A 3 27.22 -4.36 -0.94
CA ASP A 3 26.34 -4.66 0.18
C ASP A 3 25.04 -5.19 -0.43
N GLU A 4 24.77 -6.48 -0.29
CA GLU A 4 23.50 -7.06 -0.70
C GLU A 4 22.44 -6.37 0.15
N ARG A 5 21.73 -5.39 -0.43
CA ARG A 5 20.68 -4.67 0.28
C ARG A 5 19.64 -5.71 0.69
N VAL A 6 19.65 -6.05 1.97
CA VAL A 6 18.60 -6.87 2.57
C VAL A 6 17.34 -6.01 2.55
N HIS A 7 16.48 -6.28 1.56
CA HIS A 7 15.19 -5.63 1.47
C HIS A 7 14.30 -6.07 2.63
N PRO A 8 13.40 -5.21 3.10
CA PRO A 8 12.48 -5.57 4.17
C PRO A 8 11.59 -6.74 3.76
N GLU A 9 11.21 -7.57 4.73
CA GLU A 9 10.37 -8.73 4.49
C GLU A 9 8.92 -8.30 4.25
N LEU A 10 8.31 -8.77 3.16
CA LEU A 10 6.87 -8.67 2.93
C LEU A 10 6.16 -9.69 3.84
N ILE A 11 5.48 -9.20 4.86
CA ILE A 11 4.82 -10.03 5.89
C ILE A 11 3.32 -10.24 5.64
N ARG A 12 2.73 -9.46 4.72
CA ARG A 12 1.33 -9.60 4.31
C ARG A 12 1.15 -9.11 2.89
N ASP A 13 0.40 -9.89 2.12
CA ASP A 13 -0.09 -9.54 0.80
C ASP A 13 -1.54 -10.04 0.71
N GLU A 14 -2.50 -9.12 0.70
CA GLU A 14 -3.92 -9.44 0.77
C GLU A 14 -4.75 -8.65 -0.25
N ASP A 15 -5.30 -9.37 -1.22
CA ASP A 15 -6.26 -8.87 -2.21
C ASP A 15 -7.43 -9.86 -2.40
N PRO A 16 -8.70 -9.47 -2.20
CA PRO A 16 -9.14 -8.17 -1.69
C PRO A 16 -9.12 -8.12 -0.16
N TRP A 17 -8.59 -7.03 0.40
CA TRP A 17 -8.82 -6.70 1.81
C TRP A 17 -10.31 -6.36 2.05
N PRO A 18 -10.93 -6.89 3.12
CA PRO A 18 -12.36 -6.75 3.37
C PRO A 18 -12.83 -5.29 3.43
N SER A 19 -13.98 -5.01 2.81
CA SER A 19 -14.57 -3.67 2.86
C SER A 19 -15.02 -3.30 4.27
N VAL A 20 -14.50 -2.21 4.84
CA VAL A 20 -14.75 -1.81 6.24
C VAL A 20 -16.21 -1.40 6.50
N HIS A 21 -17.02 -1.07 5.49
CA HIS A 21 -18.41 -0.60 5.68
C HIS A 21 -19.38 -1.01 4.56
N GLY A 22 -19.13 -2.13 3.87
CA GLY A 22 -20.03 -2.64 2.81
C GLY A 22 -20.20 -1.72 1.58
N ARG A 23 -19.47 -0.59 1.51
CA ARG A 23 -19.40 0.28 0.34
C ARG A 23 -18.16 -0.03 -0.50
N ARG A 24 -18.40 -0.04 -1.80
CA ARG A 24 -17.50 -0.38 -2.91
C ARG A 24 -16.10 0.20 -2.76
N GLY A 25 -15.13 -0.71 -2.70
CA GLY A 25 -13.71 -0.41 -2.81
C GLY A 25 -12.91 -1.51 -2.17
N HIS A 26 -12.66 -2.60 -2.91
CA HIS A 26 -11.63 -3.55 -2.52
C HIS A 26 -10.30 -2.82 -2.46
N ALA A 27 -9.54 -3.07 -1.40
CA ALA A 27 -8.19 -2.57 -1.25
C ALA A 27 -7.24 -3.76 -1.36
N HIS A 28 -6.15 -3.59 -2.08
CA HIS A 28 -5.01 -4.50 -1.99
C HIS A 28 -4.08 -3.95 -0.91
N VAL A 29 -3.87 -4.72 0.15
CA VAL A 29 -3.03 -4.34 1.29
C VAL A 29 -1.75 -5.16 1.24
N ARG A 30 -0.61 -4.48 1.14
CA ARG A 30 0.71 -5.09 1.26
C ARG A 30 1.45 -4.49 2.44
N VAL A 31 2.09 -5.32 3.26
CA VAL A 31 2.78 -4.88 4.49
C VAL A 31 4.18 -5.44 4.57
N TRP A 32 5.15 -4.56 4.78
CA TRP A 32 6.54 -4.91 4.99
C TRP A 32 6.95 -4.65 6.43
N ARG A 33 7.75 -5.55 7.00
CA ARG A 33 8.48 -5.34 8.25
C ARG A 33 9.76 -4.57 7.94
N THR A 34 9.74 -3.25 8.12
CA THR A 34 10.87 -2.37 7.77
C THR A 34 11.85 -2.17 8.92
N ALA A 35 11.41 -2.36 10.16
CA ALA A 35 12.25 -2.46 11.36
C ALA A 35 11.55 -3.38 12.37
N PRO A 36 12.21 -3.79 13.48
CA PRO A 36 11.58 -4.66 14.49
C PRO A 36 10.21 -4.17 14.97
N ASP A 37 10.09 -2.85 15.16
CA ASP A 37 8.95 -2.10 15.69
C ASP A 37 8.34 -1.13 14.66
N GLN A 38 8.56 -1.40 13.36
CA GLN A 38 8.04 -0.57 12.28
C GLN A 38 7.57 -1.40 11.10
N VAL A 39 6.35 -1.12 10.65
CA VAL A 39 5.77 -1.68 9.44
C VAL A 39 5.44 -0.58 8.43
N THR A 40 5.61 -0.90 7.15
CA THR A 40 5.18 -0.06 6.04
C THR A 40 4.02 -0.74 5.33
N VAL A 41 2.90 -0.05 5.21
CA VAL A 41 1.67 -0.52 4.56
C VAL A 41 1.50 0.22 3.25
N VAL A 42 1.42 -0.52 2.13
CA VAL A 42 1.06 0.02 0.82
C VAL A 42 -0.35 -0.41 0.49
N LEU A 43 -1.20 0.58 0.23
CA LEU A 43 -2.61 0.44 -0.07
C LEU A 43 -2.84 0.70 -1.55
N SER A 44 -3.46 -0.24 -2.26
CA SER A 44 -3.86 -0.04 -3.65
C SER A 44 -5.37 -0.18 -3.81
N GLY A 45 -5.98 0.58 -4.73
CA GLY A 45 -7.41 0.47 -5.05
C GLY A 45 -8.29 1.63 -4.57
N ARG A 46 -9.58 1.57 -4.95
CA ARG A 46 -10.52 2.71 -4.82
C ARG A 46 -10.87 3.08 -3.37
N GLY A 47 -10.95 2.09 -2.48
CA GLY A 47 -11.28 2.32 -1.07
C GLY A 47 -10.32 3.31 -0.40
N PRO A 48 -9.01 3.00 -0.32
CA PRO A 48 -8.00 3.89 0.26
C PRO A 48 -7.80 5.18 -0.55
N GLU A 49 -8.10 5.17 -1.87
CA GLU A 49 -8.07 6.37 -2.71
C GLU A 49 -9.19 7.36 -2.38
N TYR A 50 -10.39 6.92 -2.02
CA TYR A 50 -11.51 7.85 -1.75
C TYR A 50 -11.74 8.11 -0.27
N HIS A 51 -11.41 7.14 0.59
CA HIS A 51 -11.76 7.18 2.01
C HIS A 51 -10.63 6.67 2.93
N PRO A 52 -9.41 7.22 2.85
CA PRO A 52 -8.27 6.77 3.66
C PRO A 52 -8.57 6.87 5.17
N GLU A 53 -9.28 7.91 5.60
CA GLU A 53 -9.71 8.10 6.99
C GLU A 53 -10.54 6.94 7.56
N THR A 54 -11.16 6.13 6.70
CA THR A 54 -11.91 4.93 7.09
C THR A 54 -11.08 3.65 7.09
N VAL A 55 -9.99 3.63 6.30
CA VAL A 55 -9.16 2.45 6.04
C VAL A 55 -7.92 2.42 6.95
N LEU A 56 -7.31 3.58 7.23
CA LEU A 56 -6.09 3.64 8.04
C LEU A 56 -6.29 3.21 9.50
N PRO A 57 -7.36 3.63 10.21
CA PRO A 57 -7.55 3.26 11.62
C PRO A 57 -7.63 1.75 11.89
N PRO A 58 -8.45 0.94 11.17
CA PRO A 58 -8.49 -0.49 11.41
C PRO A 58 -7.16 -1.18 11.08
N LEU A 59 -6.47 -0.80 10.00
CA LEU A 59 -5.15 -1.35 9.68
C LEU A 59 -4.11 -1.01 10.74
N ARG A 60 -4.15 0.21 11.29
CA ARG A 60 -3.27 0.60 12.39
C ARG A 60 -3.55 -0.21 13.66
N ALA A 61 -4.81 -0.56 13.92
CA ALA A 61 -5.20 -1.37 15.07
C ALA A 61 -4.69 -2.83 14.99
N GLU A 62 -4.35 -3.33 13.80
CA GLU A 62 -3.74 -4.65 13.61
C GLU A 62 -2.26 -4.70 14.03
N TYR A 63 -1.61 -3.54 14.14
CA TYR A 63 -0.20 -3.41 14.54
C TYR A 63 -0.04 -2.42 15.72
N PRO A 64 -0.61 -2.72 16.90
CA PRO A 64 -0.68 -1.77 18.02
C PRO A 64 0.68 -1.43 18.63
N ASP A 65 1.65 -2.33 18.50
CA ASP A 65 3.01 -2.18 19.04
C ASP A 65 4.00 -1.59 18.03
N ASP A 66 3.59 -1.41 16.77
CA ASP A 66 4.46 -0.95 15.70
C ASP A 66 4.18 0.51 15.32
N THR A 67 5.23 1.21 14.88
CA THR A 67 5.07 2.41 14.07
C THR A 67 4.60 2.00 12.67
N VAL A 68 3.50 2.59 12.20
CA VAL A 68 2.89 2.23 10.90
C VAL A 68 3.01 3.41 9.93
N ASP A 69 3.78 3.21 8.86
CA ASP A 69 3.83 4.12 7.72
C ASP A 69 2.81 3.69 6.65
N PHE A 70 2.02 4.63 6.14
CA PHE A 70 1.01 4.34 5.12
C PHE A 70 1.37 5.00 3.79
N PHE A 71 1.28 4.22 2.72
CA PHE A 71 1.43 4.69 1.35
C PHE A 71 0.22 4.27 0.52
N LEU A 72 -0.19 5.15 -0.37
CA LEU A 72 -1.20 4.90 -1.40
C LEU A 72 -0.49 4.63 -2.72
N HIS A 73 -0.86 3.55 -3.38
CA HIS A 73 -0.51 3.26 -4.75
C HIS A 73 -1.78 3.29 -5.61
N ARG A 74 -1.78 4.08 -6.67
CA ARG A 74 -2.80 4.04 -7.71
C ARG A 74 -2.15 3.64 -9.03
N PRO A 75 -2.45 2.43 -9.54
CA PRO A 75 -2.11 2.08 -10.90
C PRO A 75 -3.03 2.89 -11.82
N THR A 76 -2.51 3.95 -12.42
CA THR A 76 -3.12 4.58 -13.60
C THR A 76 -2.43 3.99 -14.82
N ASP A 77 -3.23 3.46 -15.76
CA ASP A 77 -2.85 2.88 -17.06
C ASP A 77 -1.33 2.88 -17.35
N TRP A 78 -0.68 1.73 -17.08
CA TRP A 78 0.44 1.00 -17.72
C TRP A 78 1.60 1.76 -18.41
N GLY A 79 1.43 3.00 -18.84
CA GLY A 79 2.44 3.87 -19.46
C GLY A 79 2.79 5.13 -18.67
N SER A 80 2.11 5.43 -17.56
CA SER A 80 2.49 6.50 -16.64
C SER A 80 2.98 5.89 -15.34
N LEU A 81 4.21 6.21 -14.92
CA LEU A 81 4.78 5.85 -13.62
C LEU A 81 3.68 5.97 -12.56
N GLY A 82 3.33 4.86 -11.89
CA GLY A 82 2.18 4.78 -10.98
C GLY A 82 2.13 5.95 -10.01
N TYR A 83 0.92 6.35 -9.60
CA TYR A 83 0.78 7.40 -8.61
C TYR A 83 1.06 6.81 -7.23
N TYR A 84 2.12 7.29 -6.58
CA TYR A 84 2.42 6.95 -5.19
C TYR A 84 2.27 8.19 -4.31
N ALA A 85 1.69 8.01 -3.14
CA ALA A 85 1.60 9.06 -2.14
C ALA A 85 1.85 8.50 -0.74
N GLU A 86 2.57 9.24 0.09
CA GLU A 86 2.61 9.04 1.52
C GLU A 86 1.32 9.57 2.15
N LEU A 87 0.76 8.81 3.09
CA LEU A 87 -0.45 9.17 3.83
C LEU A 87 -0.08 9.51 5.26
N THR A 88 -0.28 10.77 5.65
CA THR A 88 -0.02 11.24 7.01
C THR A 88 -1.33 11.54 7.71
N SER A 89 -1.62 10.84 8.81
CA SER A 89 -2.75 11.15 9.68
C SER A 89 -2.44 12.36 10.55
N GLY A 90 -3.31 13.37 10.51
CA GLY A 90 -3.31 14.49 11.45
C GLY A 90 -4.00 14.14 12.76
N ASP A 91 -3.73 14.94 13.80
CA ASP A 91 -4.33 14.77 15.14
C ASP A 91 -5.85 14.98 15.15
N ASP A 92 -6.40 15.65 14.13
CA ASP A 92 -7.83 15.89 13.92
C ASP A 92 -8.52 14.77 13.14
N GLY A 93 -7.81 13.69 12.83
CA GLY A 93 -8.32 12.55 12.06
C GLY A 93 -8.33 12.78 10.55
N THR A 94 -7.84 13.92 10.07
CA THR A 94 -7.66 14.14 8.62
C THR A 94 -6.47 13.35 8.10
N VAL A 95 -6.48 13.01 6.81
CA VAL A 95 -5.36 12.36 6.14
C VAL A 95 -4.84 13.26 5.03
N THR A 96 -3.58 13.66 5.14
CA THR A 96 -2.88 14.40 4.10
C THR A 96 -2.17 13.43 3.16
N ARG A 97 -2.18 13.75 1.86
CA ARG A 97 -1.48 12.98 0.83
C ARG A 97 -0.31 13.77 0.29
N THR A 98 0.89 13.20 0.39
CA THR A 98 2.10 13.78 -0.18
C THR A 98 2.55 12.90 -1.33
N VAL A 99 2.50 13.43 -2.56
CA VAL A 99 2.92 12.67 -3.75
C VAL A 99 4.43 12.39 -3.68
N ILE A 100 4.80 11.14 -3.97
CA ILE A 100 6.19 10.68 -3.98
C ILE A 100 6.51 9.95 -5.29
N ALA A 101 7.79 9.85 -5.61
CA ALA A 101 8.25 9.00 -6.70
C ALA A 101 8.19 7.53 -6.30
N GLY A 102 7.64 6.67 -7.16
CA GLY A 102 7.61 5.21 -6.94
C GLY A 102 8.99 4.61 -6.72
N ASP A 103 10.00 5.09 -7.46
CA ASP A 103 11.39 4.63 -7.32
C ASP A 103 11.95 4.88 -5.91
N SER A 104 11.53 5.96 -5.25
CA SER A 104 11.93 6.24 -3.87
C SER A 104 11.33 5.22 -2.89
N LEU A 105 10.07 4.82 -3.12
CA LEU A 105 9.41 3.80 -2.32
C LEU A 105 10.01 2.40 -2.62
N ALA A 106 10.29 2.10 -3.88
CA ALA A 106 10.93 0.86 -4.29
C ALA A 106 12.35 0.71 -3.74
N ALA A 107 13.14 1.79 -3.71
CA ALA A 107 14.45 1.78 -3.09
C ALA A 107 14.40 1.40 -1.60
N ARG A 108 13.27 1.69 -0.93
CA ARG A 108 13.01 1.37 0.48
C ARG A 108 12.47 -0.05 0.68
N LEU A 109 11.50 -0.47 -0.14
CA LEU A 109 10.78 -1.74 0.05
C LEU A 109 11.35 -2.91 -0.75
N GLY A 110 12.18 -2.63 -1.75
CA GLY A 110 12.77 -3.63 -2.62
C GLY A 110 11.89 -4.05 -3.80
N PRO A 111 12.38 -5.03 -4.58
CA PRO A 111 11.75 -5.45 -5.85
C PRO A 111 10.35 -6.04 -5.65
N ALA A 112 10.04 -6.57 -4.46
CA ALA A 112 8.73 -7.09 -4.11
C ALA A 112 7.59 -6.04 -4.25
N LEU A 113 7.92 -4.74 -4.26
CA LEU A 113 6.95 -3.70 -4.59
C LEU A 113 6.39 -3.85 -6.01
N TYR A 114 7.25 -4.24 -6.96
CA TYR A 114 6.95 -4.41 -8.38
C TYR A 114 6.63 -5.86 -8.79
N GLU A 115 7.09 -6.87 -8.04
CA GLU A 115 6.86 -8.28 -8.41
C GLU A 115 5.39 -8.70 -8.33
N THR A 116 4.59 -8.03 -7.50
CA THR A 116 3.13 -8.24 -7.47
C THR A 116 2.40 -7.42 -8.54
N GLU A 117 3.12 -6.69 -9.39
CA GLU A 117 2.60 -5.89 -10.50
C GLU A 117 2.74 -6.67 -11.82
N ASP A 118 2.41 -7.97 -11.81
CA ASP A 118 2.52 -8.84 -12.99
C ASP A 118 1.75 -8.23 -14.18
N PRO A 119 2.44 -7.79 -15.25
CA PRO A 119 1.81 -7.18 -16.41
C PRO A 119 1.05 -8.20 -17.28
N ASP A 120 1.14 -9.50 -17.00
CA ASP A 120 0.41 -10.56 -17.70
C ASP A 120 -0.73 -11.16 -16.86
N ASP A 121 -0.98 -10.69 -15.63
CA ASP A 121 -2.13 -11.14 -14.84
C ASP A 121 -3.41 -10.39 -15.26
N GLU A 122 -4.01 -10.81 -16.37
CA GLU A 122 -5.35 -10.40 -16.80
C GLU A 122 -6.48 -10.83 -15.83
N SER A 123 -6.16 -11.38 -14.66
CA SER A 123 -7.14 -11.95 -13.73
C SER A 123 -7.88 -10.93 -12.84
N THR A 124 -7.54 -9.64 -12.89
CA THR A 124 -8.42 -8.57 -12.38
C THR A 124 -9.06 -7.77 -13.50
N GLY A 125 -9.55 -8.51 -14.50
CA GLY A 125 -10.59 -8.04 -15.41
C GLY A 125 -11.71 -7.37 -14.62
N TRP A 126 -11.93 -6.09 -14.92
CA TRP A 126 -13.20 -5.42 -14.70
C TRP A 126 -14.30 -6.18 -15.48
N GLY A 127 -14.81 -7.27 -14.92
CA GLY A 127 -15.89 -8.06 -15.53
C GLY A 127 -15.99 -9.49 -15.00
N GLY A 128 -17.11 -9.79 -14.34
CA GLY A 128 -17.57 -11.16 -14.05
C GLY A 128 -18.16 -11.24 -12.64
N ALA A 129 -19.43 -11.56 -12.39
CA ALA A 129 -20.52 -12.04 -13.24
C ALA A 129 -21.87 -11.54 -12.70
#